data_AF-A0A5C5CT86-F1
#
_entry.id   AF-A0A5C5CT86-F1
#
_cell.length_a   1.000
_cell.length_b   1.000
_cell.length_c   1.000
_cell.angle_alpha   90.00
_cell.angle_beta   90.00
_cell.angle_gamma   90.00
#
_symmetry.space_group_name_H-M   'P 1'
#
loop_
_entity.id
_entity.type
_entity.pdbx_description
1 polymer ?
#
loop_
_entity_poly.entity_id
_entity_poly.type
_entity_poly.pdbx_seq_one_letter_code
_entity_poly.pdbx_strand_id
1 'polypeptide(L)'
;MNQFETYTQKQFSGGFKAFLRTSMDGEAKPILGVGGKPQIFPTRESALEALNKHLVRYVNGHLHRFGEIAGAEMAKAEGAFKESVRQKGKTRTISVTYKGRAKRCAKKKP
;
A
#
# COMPACT_ATOMS: atom_id res chain seq x y z
N MET A 1 0.04 -13.93 8.46
CA MET A 1 -0.66 -12.68 8.82
C MET A 1 0.36 -11.55 8.78
N ASN A 2 0.03 -10.42 8.17
CA ASN A 2 0.97 -9.30 8.05
C ASN A 2 1.14 -8.64 9.45
N GLN A 3 2.38 -8.66 9.97
CA GLN A 3 2.71 -7.96 11.22
C GLN A 3 3.42 -6.65 10.89
N PHE A 4 2.86 -5.55 11.39
CA PHE A 4 3.45 -4.22 11.28
C PHE A 4 3.93 -3.79 12.65
N GLU A 5 5.02 -3.05 12.68
CA GLU A 5 5.56 -2.50 13.92
C GLU A 5 6.15 -1.13 13.66
N THR A 6 5.87 -0.18 14.55
CA THR A 6 6.40 1.18 14.47
C THR A 6 6.81 1.64 15.85
N TYR A 7 8.01 2.17 15.97
CA TYR A 7 8.48 2.78 17.21
C TYR A 7 9.49 3.89 16.95
N THR A 8 9.71 4.71 17.97
CA THR A 8 10.69 5.79 17.98
C THR A 8 11.72 5.55 19.07
N GLN A 9 13.00 5.73 18.75
CA GLN A 9 14.10 5.59 19.69
C GLN A 9 14.81 6.93 19.89
N LYS A 10 14.89 7.42 21.12
CA LYS A 10 15.67 8.61 21.47
C LYS A 10 17.16 8.32 21.33
N GLN A 11 17.92 9.20 20.71
CA GLN A 11 19.38 9.07 20.56
C GLN A 11 20.12 9.80 21.69
N PHE A 12 21.32 9.31 22.02
CA PHE A 12 22.18 9.93 23.03
C PHE A 12 22.64 11.33 22.62
N SER A 13 22.95 11.53 21.33
CA SER A 13 23.34 12.83 20.75
C SER A 13 22.19 13.83 20.58
N GLY A 14 21.00 13.52 21.11
CA GLY A 14 19.77 14.26 20.85
C GLY A 14 19.03 13.78 19.60
N GLY A 15 17.72 14.06 19.57
CA GLY A 15 16.81 13.65 18.50
C GLY A 15 16.27 12.22 18.63
N PHE A 16 15.53 11.81 17.59
CA PHE A 16 14.78 10.56 17.53
C PHE A 16 15.03 9.84 16.21
N LYS A 17 15.21 8.53 16.26
CA LYS A 17 15.13 7.65 15.09
C LYS A 17 13.74 7.04 15.03
N ALA A 18 13.22 6.91 13.82
CA ALA A 18 11.95 6.26 13.54
C ALA A 18 12.20 4.89 12.88
N PHE A 19 11.50 3.86 13.34
CA PHE A 19 11.61 2.50 12.83
C PHE A 19 10.25 1.98 12.38
N LEU A 20 10.23 1.32 11.22
CA LEU A 20 9.05 0.73 10.60
C LEU A 20 9.38 -0.69 10.13
N ARG A 21 8.60 -1.67 10.60
CA ARG A 21 8.58 -3.04 10.06
C ARG A 21 7.42 -3.17 9.08
N THR A 22 7.73 -3.46 7.82
CA THR A 22 6.70 -3.83 6.84
C THR A 22 6.50 -5.34 6.81
N SER A 23 5.49 -5.82 6.09
CA SER A 23 5.18 -7.25 5.98
C SER A 23 6.28 -8.08 5.29
N MET A 24 7.22 -7.42 4.61
CA MET A 24 8.36 -8.06 3.94
C MET A 24 9.60 -8.15 4.83
N ASP A 25 9.62 -7.42 5.95
CA ASP A 25 10.81 -7.27 6.77
C ASP A 25 10.75 -8.23 7.95
N GLY A 26 11.87 -8.92 8.23
CA GLY A 26 12.02 -9.71 9.46
C GLY A 26 12.04 -8.83 10.71
N GLU A 27 12.60 -7.63 10.59
CA GLU A 27 12.79 -6.67 11.69
C GLU A 27 12.46 -5.24 11.27
N ALA A 28 12.21 -4.36 12.25
CA ALA A 28 11.91 -2.97 11.98
C ALA A 28 13.14 -2.23 11.43
N LYS A 29 13.00 -1.60 10.26
CA LYS A 29 14.07 -0.84 9.60
C LYS A 29 13.95 0.65 9.93
N PRO A 30 15.07 1.36 10.10
CA PRO A 30 15.02 2.81 10.30
C PRO A 30 14.52 3.52 9.03
N ILE A 31 13.80 4.63 9.22
CA ILE A 31 13.53 5.55 8.11
C ILE A 31 14.85 6.14 7.65
N LEU A 32 15.16 5.97 6.37
CA LEU A 32 16.38 6.45 5.75
C LEU A 32 16.16 7.82 5.10
N GLY A 33 17.11 8.72 5.31
CA GLY A 33 17.19 9.99 4.62
C GLY A 33 17.99 9.90 3.32
N VAL A 34 18.44 11.07 2.84
CA VAL A 34 19.28 11.16 1.65
C VAL A 34 20.62 10.43 1.88
N GLY A 35 21.03 9.63 0.89
CA GLY A 35 22.28 8.86 0.98
C GLY A 35 22.19 7.58 1.82
N GLY A 36 20.97 7.10 2.13
CA GLY A 36 20.77 5.80 2.77
C GLY A 36 21.12 5.76 4.26
N LYS A 37 21.41 6.90 4.87
CA LYS A 37 21.67 7.02 6.32
C LYS A 37 20.36 7.13 7.10
N PRO A 38 20.26 6.58 8.32
CA PRO A 38 19.09 6.77 9.18
C PRO A 38 18.81 8.26 9.41
N GLN A 39 17.56 8.68 9.18
CA GLN A 39 17.14 10.04 9.42
C GLN A 39 16.97 10.29 10.92
N ILE A 40 17.55 11.39 11.41
CA ILE A 40 17.41 11.84 12.80
C ILE A 40 16.39 12.97 12.80
N PHE A 41 15.35 12.81 13.61
CA PHE A 41 14.28 13.78 13.78
C PHE A 41 14.50 14.60 15.05
N PRO A 42 14.26 15.92 15.03
CA PRO A 42 14.48 16.76 16.21
C PRO A 42 13.48 16.46 17.33
N THR A 43 12.24 16.12 16.99
CA THR A 43 11.16 15.84 17.96
C THR A 43 10.58 14.45 17.75
N ARG A 44 9.95 13.90 18.79
CA ARG A 44 9.23 12.62 18.68
C ARG A 44 8.07 12.71 17.69
N GLU A 45 7.35 13.83 17.70
CA GLU A 45 6.20 14.07 16.83
C GLU A 45 6.59 14.06 15.35
N SER A 46 7.68 14.75 14.99
CA SER A 46 8.18 14.74 13.60
C SER A 46 8.60 13.34 13.15
N ALA A 47 9.16 12.52 14.05
CA ALA A 47 9.47 11.11 13.76
C ALA A 47 8.20 10.27 13.53
N LEU A 48 7.16 10.47 14.34
CA LEU A 48 5.87 9.79 14.19
C LEU A 48 5.13 10.21 12.92
N GLU A 49 5.17 11.50 12.56
CA GLU A 49 4.57 11.99 11.33
C GLU A 49 5.25 11.35 10.10
N ALA A 50 6.57 11.24 10.12
CA ALA A 50 7.33 10.54 9.08
C ALA A 50 6.94 9.05 9.03
N LEU A 51 6.85 8.36 10.16
CA LEU A 51 6.40 6.96 10.22
C LEU A 51 5.04 6.77 9.57
N ASN A 52 4.07 7.62 9.90
CA ASN A 52 2.73 7.57 9.33
C ASN A 52 2.75 7.78 7.82
N LYS A 53 3.51 8.78 7.33
CA LYS A 53 3.66 9.01 5.88
C LYS A 53 4.26 7.80 5.16
N HIS A 54 5.29 7.17 5.74
CA HIS A 54 5.92 5.99 5.16
C HIS A 54 5.00 4.76 5.19
N LEU A 55 4.29 4.53 6.29
CA LEU A 55 3.32 3.45 6.42
C LEU A 55 2.18 3.62 5.41
N VAL A 56 1.57 4.81 5.35
CA VAL A 56 0.49 5.11 4.40
C VAL A 56 0.96 4.95 2.96
N ARG A 57 2.19 5.39 2.64
CA ARG A 57 2.77 5.20 1.32
C ARG A 57 2.95 3.71 0.98
N TYR A 58 3.39 2.90 1.93
CA TYR A 58 3.51 1.45 1.75
C TYR A 58 2.15 0.80 1.50
N VAL A 59 1.16 1.10 2.36
CA VAL A 59 -0.21 0.57 2.28
C VAL A 59 -0.89 0.96 0.96
N ASN A 60 -0.78 2.22 0.54
CA ASN A 60 -1.44 2.72 -0.67
C ASN A 60 -0.69 2.39 -1.97
N GLY A 61 0.63 2.16 -1.92
CA GLY A 61 1.46 1.95 -3.09
C GLY A 61 1.54 0.49 -3.53
N HIS A 62 2.16 -0.33 -2.68
CA HIS A 62 2.47 -1.73 -2.92
C HIS A 62 2.43 -2.48 -1.58
N LEU A 63 1.23 -2.58 -1.02
CA LEU A 63 1.01 -3.46 0.12
C LEU A 63 1.22 -4.90 -0.35
N HIS A 64 2.37 -5.47 0.01
CA HIS A 64 2.63 -6.88 -0.24
C HIS A 64 1.72 -7.69 0.68
N ARG A 65 0.70 -8.30 0.07
CA ARG A 65 -0.19 -9.24 0.75
C ARG A 65 0.50 -10.60 0.79
N PHE A 66 0.49 -11.23 1.95
CA PHE A 66 0.78 -12.65 2.05
C PHE A 66 -0.47 -13.42 1.61
N GLY A 67 -0.47 -13.94 0.37
CA GLY A 67 -1.59 -14.67 -0.22
C GLY A 67 -1.72 -14.44 -1.73
N GLU A 68 -2.43 -15.35 -2.41
CA GLU A 68 -2.67 -15.24 -3.86
C GLU A 68 -3.33 -13.91 -4.22
N ILE A 69 -2.77 -13.24 -5.24
CA ILE A 69 -3.47 -12.14 -5.90
C ILE A 69 -4.60 -12.82 -6.67
N ALA A 70 -5.85 -12.52 -6.31
CA ALA A 70 -7.04 -12.98 -7.02
C ALA A 70 -7.13 -12.48 -8.48
N GLY A 71 -6.02 -12.18 -9.16
CA GLY A 71 -5.99 -11.76 -10.57
C GLY A 71 -6.42 -12.89 -11.51
N ALA A 72 -6.06 -14.14 -11.20
CA ALA A 72 -6.53 -15.31 -11.95
C ALA A 72 -8.03 -15.57 -11.70
N GLU A 73 -8.47 -15.45 -10.45
CA GLU A 73 -9.88 -15.58 -10.07
C GLU A 73 -10.75 -14.43 -10.62
N MET A 74 -10.21 -13.21 -10.73
CA MET A 74 -10.90 -12.08 -11.37
C MET A 74 -11.09 -12.33 -12.88
N ALA A 75 -10.09 -12.88 -13.57
CA ALA A 75 -10.21 -13.25 -14.98
C ALA A 75 -11.22 -14.38 -15.20
N LYS A 76 -11.27 -15.38 -14.31
CA LYS A 76 -12.30 -16.42 -14.32
C LYS A 76 -13.70 -15.86 -14.02
N ALA A 77 -13.82 -14.95 -13.05
CA ALA A 77 -15.07 -14.29 -12.73
C ALA A 77 -15.58 -13.43 -13.91
N GLU A 78 -14.71 -12.64 -14.55
CA GLU A 78 -15.08 -11.91 -15.77
C GLU A 78 -15.44 -12.83 -16.94
N GLY A 79 -14.82 -14.00 -17.06
CA GLY A 79 -15.24 -15.04 -17.99
C GLY A 79 -16.65 -15.57 -17.69
N ALA A 80 -16.98 -15.78 -16.42
CA ALA A 80 -18.29 -16.25 -15.98
C ALA A 80 -19.42 -15.23 -16.23
N PHE A 81 -19.12 -13.92 -16.19
CA PHE A 81 -20.10 -12.86 -16.49
C PHE A 81 -20.24 -12.53 -17.98
N LYS A 82 -19.37 -13.06 -18.87
CA LYS A 82 -19.47 -12.85 -20.33
C LYS A 82 -20.52 -13.74 -21.00
N GLU A 83 -20.88 -14.86 -20.39
CA GLU A 83 -22.07 -15.59 -20.83
C GLU A 83 -23.29 -14.79 -20.40
N SER A 84 -23.90 -14.12 -21.37
CA SER A 84 -25.18 -13.44 -21.19
C SER A 84 -26.15 -14.38 -20.48
N VAL A 85 -26.48 -14.08 -19.23
CA VAL A 85 -27.57 -14.76 -18.54
C VAL A 85 -28.84 -14.39 -19.32
N ARG A 86 -29.25 -15.23 -20.26
CA ARG A 86 -30.54 -15.11 -20.94
C ARG A 86 -31.62 -15.37 -19.90
N GLN A 87 -32.03 -14.31 -19.21
CA GLN A 87 -33.24 -14.35 -18.41
C GLN A 87 -34.41 -14.64 -19.38
N LYS A 88 -35.05 -15.81 -19.23
CA LYS A 88 -36.24 -16.17 -20.01
C LYS A 88 -37.27 -15.05 -19.92
N GLY A 89 -37.62 -14.47 -21.07
CA GLY A 89 -38.84 -13.68 -21.23
C GLY A 89 -38.69 -12.19 -21.58
N LYS A 90 -37.50 -11.58 -21.54
CA LYS A 90 -37.28 -10.22 -22.10
C LYS A 90 -35.80 -9.88 -22.19
N THR A 91 -35.33 -9.63 -23.41
CA THR A 91 -33.95 -9.21 -23.70
C THR A 91 -33.73 -7.79 -23.17
N ARG A 92 -33.05 -7.65 -22.03
CA ARG A 92 -32.49 -6.39 -21.57
C ARG A 92 -30.97 -6.52 -21.51
N THR A 93 -30.29 -5.76 -22.36
CA THR A 93 -28.83 -5.67 -22.33
C THR A 93 -28.42 -4.74 -21.19
N ILE A 94 -27.80 -5.28 -20.13
CA ILE A 94 -27.25 -4.49 -19.05
C ILE A 94 -25.78 -4.24 -19.38
N SER A 95 -25.45 -3.05 -19.89
CA SER A 95 -24.07 -2.62 -20.09
C SER A 95 -23.52 -2.08 -18.78
N VAL A 96 -22.61 -2.83 -18.13
CA VAL A 96 -21.89 -2.33 -16.96
C VAL A 96 -20.72 -1.48 -17.43
N THR A 97 -20.87 -0.15 -17.35
CA THR A 97 -19.76 0.79 -17.59
C THR A 97 -18.97 0.99 -16.31
N TYR A 98 -17.73 0.53 -16.26
CA TYR A 98 -16.83 0.88 -15.17
C TYR A 98 -16.31 2.32 -15.37
N LYS A 99 -16.43 3.18 -14.35
CA LYS A 99 -15.68 4.43 -14.32
C LYS A 99 -14.19 4.07 -14.32
N GLY A 100 -13.47 4.53 -15.35
CA GLY A 100 -12.05 4.24 -15.54
C GLY A 100 -11.28 4.41 -14.23
N ARG A 101 -10.45 3.41 -13.91
CA ARG A 101 -9.61 3.39 -12.71
C ARG A 101 -8.86 4.72 -12.64
N ALA A 102 -9.02 5.47 -11.54
CA ALA A 102 -8.33 6.73 -11.35
C ALA A 102 -6.84 6.53 -11.66
N LYS A 103 -6.29 7.34 -12.58
CA LYS A 103 -4.86 7.34 -12.88
C LYS A 103 -4.15 7.66 -11.56
N ARG A 104 -3.59 6.63 -10.91
CA ARG A 104 -2.75 6.80 -9.72
C ARG A 104 -1.70 7.85 -10.04
N CYS A 105 -1.52 8.80 -9.11
CA CYS A 105 -0.60 9.93 -9.23
C CYS A 105 0.69 9.50 -9.94
N ALA A 106 0.86 9.94 -11.18
CA ALA A 106 2.11 9.76 -11.88
C ALA A 106 3.21 10.43 -11.05
N LYS A 107 4.35 9.75 -10.86
CA LYS A 107 5.55 10.42 -10.35
C LYS A 107 5.80 11.63 -11.26
N LYS A 108 5.75 12.85 -10.71
CA LYS A 108 6.38 14.00 -11.36
C LYS A 108 7.83 13.62 -11.60
N LYS A 109 8.24 13.53 -12.88
CA LYS A 109 9.66 13.45 -13.22
C LYS A 109 10.34 14.76 -12.75
N PRO A 110 11.61 14.69 -12.33
CA PRO A 110 12.40 15.88 -11.99
C PRO A 110 12.49 16.83 -13.18
#